data_AF-A0A537G9J1-F1
#
_entry.id   AF-A0A537G9J1-F1
#
_cell.length_a   1.000
_cell.length_b   1.000
_cell.length_c   1.000
_cell.angle_alpha   90.00
_cell.angle_beta   90.00
_cell.angle_gamma   90.00
#
_symmetry.space_group_name_H-M   'P 1'
#
loop_
_entity.id
_entity.type
_entity.pdbx_description
1 polymer ?
#
loop_
_entity_poly.entity_id
_entity_poly.type
_entity_poly.pdbx_seq_one_letter_code
_entity_poly.pdbx_strand_id
1 'polypeptide(L)'
;MPKLLVFYMSKEDEDEFLEYVRSLGNLLILPATSPSSDFTPMYGLPEPSQDESTRRFWLQNTGVGLPLVAEQVPEKDYCVVDGFQSPVIEFWRSWTVSQIMLPGGMQADMNYIDSERQDLDLKPAEFRKWFDSVDGWIRKKYRRLGIYVFAGPGAQKFREQGGILQGR
;
A
#
# COMPACT_ATOMS: atom_id res chain seq x y z
N MET A 1 -10.90 -4.93 -11.84
CA MET A 1 -11.06 -5.49 -10.47
C MET A 1 -9.84 -5.12 -9.64
N PRO A 2 -10.02 -4.68 -8.39
CA PRO A 2 -8.93 -4.39 -7.47
C PRO A 2 -8.17 -5.68 -7.10
N LYS A 3 -6.85 -5.58 -7.01
CA LYS A 3 -6.01 -6.64 -6.43
C LYS A 3 -5.73 -6.30 -4.97
N LEU A 4 -5.96 -7.26 -4.07
CA LEU A 4 -5.82 -7.11 -2.63
C LEU A 4 -4.84 -8.15 -2.07
N LEU A 5 -3.91 -7.70 -1.24
CA LEU A 5 -3.11 -8.56 -0.37
C LEU A 5 -3.27 -8.10 1.07
N VAL A 6 -3.35 -9.08 1.97
CA VAL A 6 -3.29 -8.88 3.42
C VAL A 6 -1.97 -9.46 3.89
N PHE A 7 -1.25 -8.74 4.73
CA PHE A 7 0.00 -9.24 5.29
C PHE A 7 0.20 -8.84 6.74
N TYR A 8 0.95 -9.65 7.45
CA TYR A 8 1.53 -9.32 8.75
C TYR A 8 3.01 -9.02 8.56
N MET A 9 3.42 -7.82 8.95
CA MET A 9 4.81 -7.35 8.89
C MET A 9 5.22 -6.90 10.30
N SER A 10 6.39 -7.35 10.77
CA SER A 10 7.10 -6.61 11.82
C SER A 10 7.66 -5.29 11.25
N LYS A 11 8.29 -4.48 12.11
CA LYS A 11 8.98 -3.26 11.65
C LYS A 11 10.09 -3.59 10.65
N GLU A 12 10.87 -4.64 10.92
CA GLU A 12 11.95 -5.10 10.05
C GLU A 12 11.42 -5.62 8.71
N ASP A 13 10.28 -6.34 8.73
CA ASP A 13 9.62 -6.82 7.51
C ASP A 13 9.14 -5.65 6.63
N GLU A 14 8.59 -4.60 7.25
CA GLU A 14 8.14 -3.37 6.57
C GLU A 14 9.32 -2.59 5.98
N ASP A 15 10.41 -2.45 6.73
CA ASP A 15 11.62 -1.77 6.25
C ASP A 15 12.21 -2.49 5.03
N GLU A 16 12.35 -3.83 5.07
CA GLU A 16 12.82 -4.63 3.93
C GLU A 16 11.87 -4.51 2.73
N PHE A 17 10.55 -4.52 2.98
CA PHE A 17 9.55 -4.35 1.94
C PHE A 17 9.67 -2.98 1.26
N LEU A 18 9.72 -1.90 2.03
CA LEU A 18 9.82 -0.54 1.48
C LEU A 18 11.17 -0.29 0.79
N GLU A 19 12.26 -0.87 1.29
CA GLU A 19 13.56 -0.86 0.62
C GLU A 19 13.46 -1.56 -0.76
N TYR A 20 12.82 -2.73 -0.81
CA TYR A 20 12.59 -3.42 -2.08
C TYR A 20 11.74 -2.57 -3.04
N VAL A 21 10.61 -2.02 -2.60
CA VAL A 21 9.76 -1.21 -3.48
C VAL A 21 10.52 0.03 -3.99
N ARG A 22 11.32 0.69 -3.16
CA ARG A 22 12.21 1.79 -3.58
C ARG A 22 13.24 1.34 -4.61
N SER A 23 13.78 0.13 -4.48
CA SER A 23 14.78 -0.42 -5.41
C SER A 23 14.23 -0.64 -6.83
N LEU A 24 12.90 -0.73 -7.00
CA LEU A 24 12.25 -0.79 -8.31
C LEU A 24 12.31 0.56 -9.06
N GLY A 25 12.67 1.64 -8.38
CA GLY A 25 12.68 3.01 -8.90
C GLY A 25 11.28 3.61 -8.99
N ASN A 26 11.23 4.93 -9.23
CA ASN A 26 9.99 5.70 -9.46
C ASN A 26 8.95 5.63 -8.34
N LEU A 27 9.35 5.33 -7.10
CA LEU A 27 8.46 5.32 -5.95
C LEU A 27 8.39 6.71 -5.32
N LEU A 28 7.18 7.25 -5.17
CA LEU A 28 6.86 8.24 -4.15
C LEU A 28 5.91 7.62 -3.12
N ILE A 29 6.15 7.94 -1.85
CA ILE A 29 5.24 7.59 -0.77
C ILE A 29 4.45 8.85 -0.43
N LEU A 30 3.13 8.80 -0.48
CA LEU A 30 2.25 9.92 -0.17
C LEU A 30 1.43 9.62 1.09
N PRO A 31 1.07 10.65 1.88
CA PRO A 31 0.14 10.47 3.00
C PRO A 31 -1.24 10.03 2.50
N ALA A 32 -2.04 9.39 3.36
CA ALA A 32 -3.41 8.99 3.02
C ALA A 32 -4.31 10.18 2.62
N THR A 33 -4.09 11.33 3.26
CA THR A 33 -4.84 12.57 3.06
C THR A 33 -3.88 13.75 3.00
N SER A 34 -4.28 14.82 2.31
CA SER A 34 -3.54 16.08 2.23
C SER A 34 -4.51 17.27 2.34
N PRO A 35 -4.12 18.43 2.90
CA PRO A 35 -4.97 19.63 2.85
C PRO A 35 -5.16 20.19 1.43
N SER A 36 -4.38 19.73 0.46
CA SER A 36 -4.49 20.14 -0.95
C SER A 36 -4.38 18.95 -1.89
N SER A 37 -4.74 19.15 -3.17
CA SER A 37 -4.57 18.16 -4.23
C SER A 37 -3.10 17.91 -4.60
N ASP A 38 -2.17 18.74 -4.12
CA ASP A 38 -0.73 18.59 -4.32
C ASP A 38 -0.11 17.86 -3.11
N PHE A 39 -0.05 16.54 -3.20
CA PHE A 39 0.43 15.69 -2.11
C PHE A 39 1.95 15.81 -1.97
N THR A 40 2.41 16.28 -0.81
CA THR A 40 3.84 16.30 -0.50
C THR A 40 4.35 14.88 -0.23
N PRO A 41 5.36 14.39 -0.97
CA PRO A 41 5.92 13.07 -0.73
C PRO A 41 6.62 12.96 0.62
N MET A 42 6.54 11.76 1.19
CA MET A 42 7.18 11.40 2.44
C MET A 42 8.52 10.71 2.20
N TYR A 43 9.58 11.19 2.85
CA TYR A 43 10.91 10.58 2.79
C TYR A 43 11.04 9.35 3.71
N GLY A 44 10.25 9.29 4.77
CA GLY A 44 10.16 8.18 5.70
C GLY A 44 8.76 8.07 6.29
N LEU A 45 8.41 6.88 6.78
CA LEU A 45 7.14 6.69 7.48
C LEU A 45 7.29 7.18 8.94
N PRO A 46 6.27 7.83 9.51
CA PRO A 46 6.28 8.18 10.93
C PRO A 46 6.33 6.91 11.79
N GLU A 47 6.66 7.04 13.07
CA GLU A 47 6.45 5.92 13.99
C GLU A 47 4.95 5.56 14.02
N PRO A 48 4.61 4.27 13.91
CA PRO A 48 3.22 3.89 13.85
C PRO A 48 2.53 4.16 15.19
N SER A 49 1.27 4.58 15.13
CA SER A 49 0.46 4.93 16.30
C SER A 49 -0.99 4.49 16.10
N GLN A 50 -1.88 4.78 17.06
CA GLN A 50 -3.31 4.53 16.88
C GLN A 50 -3.93 5.42 15.78
N ASP A 51 -3.30 6.55 15.44
CA ASP A 51 -3.78 7.41 14.37
C ASP A 51 -3.65 6.71 13.01
N GLU A 52 -4.73 6.70 12.24
CA GLU A 52 -4.75 6.14 10.88
C GLU A 52 -3.80 6.88 9.93
N SER A 53 -3.55 8.17 10.15
CA SER A 53 -2.62 8.99 9.34
C SER A 53 -1.19 8.43 9.36
N THR A 54 -0.83 7.69 10.43
CA THR A 54 0.48 7.05 10.60
C THR A 54 0.53 5.61 10.07
N ARG A 55 -0.60 5.11 9.54
CA ARG A 55 -0.80 3.70 9.19
C ARG A 55 -1.29 3.47 7.77
N ARG A 56 -1.78 4.49 7.05
CA ARG A 56 -2.19 4.39 5.64
C ARG A 56 -1.41 5.36 4.77
N PHE A 57 -0.98 4.88 3.61
CA PHE A 57 -0.15 5.60 2.66
C PHE A 57 -0.50 5.21 1.23
N TRP A 58 -0.14 6.05 0.27
CA TRP A 58 -0.15 5.71 -1.14
C TRP A 58 1.28 5.49 -1.63
N LEU A 59 1.52 4.38 -2.31
CA LEU A 59 2.77 4.10 -3.02
C LEU A 59 2.52 4.43 -4.50
N GLN A 60 2.97 5.61 -4.93
CA GLN A 60 2.82 6.07 -6.30
C GLN A 60 3.98 5.60 -7.17
N ASN A 61 3.67 5.08 -8.36
CA ASN A 61 4.65 4.85 -9.41
C ASN A 61 4.69 6.05 -10.36
N THR A 62 5.73 6.88 -10.24
CA THR A 62 5.92 8.09 -11.08
C THR A 62 6.48 7.79 -12.47
N GLY A 63 6.85 6.54 -12.75
CA GLY A 63 7.35 6.09 -14.05
C GLY A 63 6.23 5.78 -15.04
N VAL A 64 4.96 5.97 -14.62
CA VAL A 64 3.77 5.71 -15.41
C VAL A 64 3.23 7.03 -15.94
N GLY A 65 2.86 7.09 -17.21
CA GLY A 65 2.30 8.29 -17.85
C GLY A 65 0.87 8.65 -17.43
N LEU A 66 0.41 8.19 -16.26
CA LEU A 66 -0.89 8.57 -15.68
C LEU A 66 -0.68 9.62 -14.59
N PRO A 67 -1.55 10.65 -14.52
CA PRO A 67 -1.48 11.65 -13.47
C PRO A 67 -1.87 11.08 -12.10
N LEU A 68 -1.46 11.76 -11.03
CA LEU A 68 -2.08 11.61 -9.72
C LEU A 68 -3.40 12.38 -9.72
N VAL A 69 -4.50 11.69 -9.54
CA VAL A 69 -5.83 12.28 -9.41
C VAL A 69 -6.16 12.35 -7.92
N ALA A 70 -6.56 13.54 -7.47
CA ALA A 70 -6.97 13.78 -6.09
C ALA A 70 -8.38 14.38 -6.06
N GLU A 71 -9.17 13.95 -5.09
CA GLU A 71 -10.53 14.39 -4.85
C GLU A 71 -10.60 15.15 -3.52
N GLN A 72 -11.25 16.31 -3.52
CA GLN A 72 -11.55 17.02 -2.28
C GLN A 72 -12.73 16.36 -1.58
N VAL A 73 -12.60 16.10 -0.29
CA VAL A 73 -13.68 15.61 0.58
C VAL A 73 -14.39 16.84 1.18
N PRO A 74 -15.55 17.26 0.66
CA PRO A 74 -16.12 18.57 0.98
C PRO A 74 -16.45 18.76 2.46
N GLU A 75 -16.74 17.66 3.16
CA GLU A 75 -17.14 17.68 4.57
C GLU A 75 -15.96 17.78 5.54
N LYS A 76 -14.71 17.58 5.07
CA LYS A 76 -13.55 17.36 5.95
C LYS A 76 -12.32 18.23 5.63
N ASP A 77 -12.45 19.15 4.68
CA ASP A 77 -11.40 20.10 4.26
C ASP A 77 -10.03 19.45 3.98
N TYR A 78 -10.06 18.24 3.40
CA TYR A 78 -8.87 17.54 2.92
C TYR A 78 -9.14 16.87 1.57
N CYS A 79 -8.07 16.56 0.87
CA CYS A 79 -8.04 15.77 -0.34
C CYS A 79 -7.61 14.33 -0.06
N VAL A 80 -8.10 13.41 -0.88
CA VAL A 80 -7.69 12.00 -0.96
C VAL A 80 -7.24 11.69 -2.37
N VAL A 81 -6.31 10.75 -2.53
CA VAL A 81 -5.96 10.24 -3.85
C VAL A 81 -7.08 9.33 -4.35
N ASP A 82 -7.51 9.53 -5.59
CA ASP A 82 -8.34 8.57 -6.30
C ASP A 82 -7.46 7.41 -6.77
N GLY A 83 -7.47 6.31 -6.01
CA GLY A 83 -6.71 5.10 -6.31
C GLY A 83 -7.18 4.39 -7.59
N PHE A 84 -8.39 4.63 -8.05
CA PHE A 84 -8.92 4.05 -9.27
C PHE A 84 -8.36 4.77 -10.51
N GLN A 85 -8.29 6.11 -10.50
CA GLN A 85 -7.72 6.88 -11.61
C GLN A 85 -6.19 7.05 -11.55
N SER A 86 -5.57 6.83 -10.39
CA SER A 86 -4.13 7.09 -10.20
C SER A 86 -3.24 5.84 -10.26
N PRO A 87 -1.97 5.94 -10.70
CA PRO A 87 -1.02 4.82 -10.70
C PRO A 87 -0.42 4.57 -9.29
N VAL A 88 -1.29 4.24 -8.33
CA VAL A 88 -0.93 4.09 -6.91
C VAL A 88 -1.36 2.73 -6.34
N ILE A 89 -0.64 2.31 -5.30
CA ILE A 89 -1.04 1.22 -4.40
C ILE A 89 -1.43 1.85 -3.07
N GLU A 90 -2.62 1.56 -2.57
CA GLU A 90 -2.96 1.82 -1.17
C GLU A 90 -2.19 0.84 -0.28
N PHE A 91 -1.46 1.33 0.70
CA PHE A 91 -0.67 0.53 1.63
C PHE A 91 -1.10 0.83 3.07
N TRP A 92 -1.46 -0.21 3.82
CA TRP A 92 -1.74 -0.13 5.24
C TRP A 92 -0.76 -0.98 6.05
N ARG A 93 -0.19 -0.36 7.08
CA ARG A 93 0.83 -0.97 7.94
C ARG A 93 0.21 -2.02 8.84
N SER A 94 0.98 -3.08 9.11
CA SER A 94 0.68 -3.94 10.26
C SER A 94 0.94 -3.16 11.54
N TRP A 95 0.18 -3.44 12.60
CA TRP A 95 0.30 -2.70 13.85
C TRP A 95 0.23 -3.64 15.03
N THR A 96 1.22 -3.55 15.93
CA THR A 96 1.27 -4.41 17.11
C THR A 96 0.81 -3.64 18.34
N VAL A 97 -0.21 -4.16 19.02
CA VAL A 97 -0.69 -3.67 20.31
C VAL A 97 -0.54 -4.80 21.31
N SER A 98 0.34 -4.60 22.30
CA SER A 98 0.68 -5.62 23.30
C SER A 98 1.14 -6.94 22.66
N GLN A 99 0.33 -8.01 22.75
CA GLN A 99 0.63 -9.33 22.20
C GLN A 99 -0.15 -9.63 20.91
N ILE A 100 -0.77 -8.62 20.30
CA ILE A 100 -1.62 -8.78 19.13
C ILE A 100 -1.06 -7.94 17.99
N MET A 101 -0.80 -8.58 16.84
CA MET A 101 -0.47 -7.91 15.58
C MET A 101 -1.72 -7.85 14.69
N LEU A 102 -2.15 -6.63 14.40
CA LEU A 102 -3.19 -6.31 13.44
C LEU A 102 -2.64 -6.44 12.01
N PRO A 103 -3.44 -6.96 11.07
CA PRO A 103 -3.01 -7.13 9.70
C PRO A 103 -2.82 -5.79 9.00
N GLY A 104 -1.71 -5.68 8.29
CA GLY A 104 -1.49 -4.74 7.20
C GLY A 104 -2.00 -5.28 5.87
N GLY A 105 -1.61 -4.63 4.78
CA GLY A 105 -1.97 -5.05 3.44
C GLY A 105 -1.79 -3.96 2.41
N MET A 106 -2.11 -4.31 1.18
CA MET A 106 -2.09 -3.39 0.06
C MET A 106 -3.20 -3.69 -0.94
N GLN A 107 -3.69 -2.64 -1.60
CA GLN A 107 -4.68 -2.74 -2.66
C GLN A 107 -4.32 -1.81 -3.81
N ALA A 108 -4.61 -2.26 -5.03
CA ALA A 108 -4.54 -1.41 -6.20
C ALA A 108 -5.59 -1.78 -7.24
N ASP A 109 -6.19 -0.76 -7.83
CA ASP A 109 -7.05 -0.91 -8.99
C ASP A 109 -6.22 -1.08 -10.25
N MET A 110 -6.58 -2.07 -11.06
CA MET A 110 -5.90 -2.40 -12.33
C MET A 110 -6.58 -1.75 -13.55
N ASN A 111 -7.66 -1.00 -13.32
CA ASN A 111 -8.47 -0.34 -14.32
C ASN A 111 -8.55 1.15 -14.01
N TYR A 112 -8.88 1.94 -15.02
CA TYR A 112 -9.19 3.38 -14.90
C TYR A 112 -10.28 3.75 -15.92
N ILE A 113 -10.81 4.97 -15.85
CA ILE A 113 -11.71 5.47 -16.91
C ILE A 113 -10.86 6.27 -17.88
N ASP A 114 -10.86 5.85 -19.14
CA ASP A 114 -10.24 6.63 -20.20
C ASP A 114 -11.12 7.82 -20.55
N SER A 115 -10.63 9.04 -20.34
CA SER A 115 -11.41 10.26 -20.56
C SER A 115 -11.75 10.52 -22.02
N GLU A 116 -10.92 10.04 -22.96
CA GLU A 116 -11.15 10.21 -24.39
C GLU A 116 -12.22 9.23 -24.89
N ARG A 117 -12.15 7.98 -24.42
CA ARG A 117 -13.05 6.91 -24.86
C ARG A 117 -14.33 6.83 -24.02
N GLN A 118 -14.35 7.45 -22.85
CA GLN A 118 -15.39 7.35 -21.82
C GLN A 118 -15.74 5.90 -21.46
N ASP A 119 -14.72 5.03 -21.42
CA ASP A 119 -14.88 3.61 -21.15
C ASP A 119 -13.81 3.13 -20.15
N LEU A 120 -14.02 1.95 -19.59
CA LEU A 120 -13.12 1.31 -18.66
C LEU A 120 -11.96 0.66 -19.42
N ASP A 121 -10.73 1.11 -19.17
CA ASP A 121 -9.53 0.51 -19.73
C ASP A 121 -8.64 -0.07 -18.62
N LEU A 122 -7.61 -0.82 -19.01
CA LEU A 122 -6.58 -1.32 -18.11
C LEU A 122 -5.57 -0.22 -17.84
N LYS A 123 -5.13 -0.08 -16.59
CA LYS A 123 -3.98 0.78 -16.28
C LYS A 123 -2.76 0.35 -17.12
N PRO A 124 -1.85 1.29 -17.43
CA PRO A 124 -0.69 1.03 -18.27
C PRO A 124 0.09 -0.21 -17.85
N ALA A 125 0.69 -0.88 -18.83
CA ALA A 125 1.40 -2.14 -18.60
C ALA A 125 2.56 -1.95 -17.60
N GLU A 126 3.16 -0.78 -17.56
CA GLU A 126 4.21 -0.35 -16.65
C GLU A 126 3.74 -0.42 -15.20
N PHE A 127 2.56 0.14 -14.90
CA PHE A 127 1.98 0.09 -13.56
C PHE A 127 1.65 -1.35 -13.16
N ARG A 128 1.04 -2.11 -14.06
CA ARG A 128 0.66 -3.51 -13.79
C ARG A 128 1.87 -4.40 -13.53
N LYS A 129 2.93 -4.28 -14.33
CA LYS A 129 4.20 -5.01 -14.12
C LYS A 129 4.88 -4.60 -12.82
N TRP A 130 4.82 -3.32 -12.47
CA TRP A 130 5.34 -2.83 -11.20
C TRP A 130 4.58 -3.44 -10.02
N PHE A 131 3.24 -3.41 -10.04
CA PHE A 131 2.42 -4.09 -9.03
C PHE A 131 2.73 -5.58 -8.95
N ASP A 132 2.79 -6.28 -10.08
CA ASP A 132 3.07 -7.72 -10.12
C ASP A 132 4.47 -8.05 -9.56
N SER A 133 5.44 -7.13 -9.67
CA SER A 133 6.76 -7.27 -9.03
C SER A 133 6.66 -7.16 -7.51
N VAL A 134 5.90 -6.17 -7.01
CA VAL A 134 5.63 -5.99 -5.57
C VAL A 134 4.87 -7.20 -4.98
N ASP A 135 3.79 -7.64 -5.62
CA ASP A 135 3.02 -8.84 -5.25
C ASP A 135 3.89 -10.10 -5.29
N GLY A 136 4.67 -10.28 -6.35
CA GLY A 136 5.58 -11.41 -6.53
C GLY A 136 6.65 -11.49 -5.44
N TRP A 137 7.18 -10.34 -5.01
CA TRP A 137 8.15 -10.28 -3.92
C TRP A 137 7.55 -10.75 -2.59
N ILE A 138 6.36 -10.26 -2.23
CA ILE A 138 5.65 -10.69 -1.02
C ILE A 138 5.41 -12.20 -1.06
N ARG A 139 4.88 -12.72 -2.18
CA ARG A 139 4.61 -14.16 -2.33
C ARG A 139 5.85 -15.04 -2.22
N LYS A 140 7.02 -14.52 -2.61
CA LYS A 140 8.29 -15.25 -2.57
C LYS A 140 8.94 -15.21 -1.19
N LYS A 141 8.86 -14.06 -0.51
CA LYS A 141 9.55 -13.81 0.77
C LYS A 141 8.73 -14.21 1.98
N TYR A 142 7.41 -14.09 1.90
CA TYR A 142 6.53 -14.25 3.07
C TYR A 142 5.85 -15.61 3.06
N ARG A 143 5.56 -16.12 4.26
CA ARG A 143 4.81 -17.37 4.42
C ARG A 143 3.34 -17.11 4.13
N ARG A 144 2.76 -17.91 3.23
CA ARG A 144 1.34 -17.87 2.94
C ARG A 144 0.54 -18.47 4.10
N LEU A 145 -0.42 -17.72 4.62
CA LEU A 145 -1.37 -18.13 5.66
C LEU A 145 -2.79 -18.37 5.12
N GLY A 146 -3.13 -17.76 3.98
CA GLY A 146 -4.42 -17.90 3.31
C GLY A 146 -4.33 -17.56 1.83
N ILE A 147 -5.47 -17.48 1.13
CA ILE A 147 -5.44 -17.23 -0.33
C ILE A 147 -4.73 -15.91 -0.65
N TYR A 148 -5.03 -14.85 0.12
CA TYR A 148 -4.48 -13.50 -0.01
C TYR A 148 -3.78 -13.02 1.27
N VAL A 149 -3.49 -13.92 2.21
CA VAL A 149 -2.96 -13.57 3.53
C VAL A 149 -1.54 -14.12 3.68
N PHE A 150 -0.60 -13.25 4.03
CA PHE A 150 0.83 -13.57 4.14
C PHE A 150 1.42 -13.09 5.48
N ALA A 151 2.50 -13.71 5.93
CA ALA A 151 3.25 -13.25 7.11
C ALA A 151 4.75 -13.19 6.81
N GLY A 152 5.35 -12.02 7.06
CA GLY A 152 6.79 -11.80 6.97
C GLY A 152 7.59 -12.63 7.98
N PRO A 153 8.89 -12.82 7.75
CA PRO A 153 9.76 -13.53 8.70
C PRO A 153 9.70 -12.97 10.13
N GLY A 154 9.69 -11.66 10.30
CA GLY A 154 9.57 -11.00 11.60
C GLY A 154 8.21 -11.26 12.25
N ALA A 155 7.11 -11.18 11.50
CA ALA A 155 5.77 -11.52 11.98
C ALA A 155 5.64 -13.01 12.38
N GLN A 156 6.34 -13.91 11.67
CA GLN A 156 6.40 -15.32 12.05
C GLN A 156 7.14 -15.52 13.38
N LYS A 157 8.30 -14.87 13.53
CA LYS A 157 9.06 -14.89 14.79
C LYS A 157 8.25 -14.33 15.95
N PHE A 158 7.52 -13.24 15.75
CA PHE A 158 6.59 -12.68 16.74
C PHE A 158 5.56 -13.73 17.19
N ARG A 159 4.97 -14.47 16.24
CA ARG A 159 4.03 -15.54 16.55
C ARG A 159 4.67 -16.70 17.31
N GLU A 160 5.88 -17.11 16.93
CA GLU A 160 6.64 -18.17 17.62
C GLU A 160 6.98 -17.81 19.07
N GLN A 161 7.12 -16.51 19.36
CA GLN A 161 7.38 -15.98 20.70
C GLN A 161 6.11 -15.80 21.55
N GLY A 162 4.95 -16.26 21.07
CA GLY A 162 3.68 -16.19 21.79
C GLY A 162 2.76 -15.04 21.35
N GLY A 163 3.17 -14.23 20.38
CA GLY A 163 2.34 -13.20 19.78
C GLY A 163 1.17 -13.78 18.96
N ILE A 164 0.09 -13.02 18.87
CA ILE A 164 -1.14 -13.39 18.16
C ILE A 164 -1.24 -12.57 16.88
N LEU A 165 -1.33 -13.25 15.73
CA LEU A 165 -1.71 -12.62 14.46
C LEU A 165 -3.24 -12.57 14.40
N GLN A 166 -3.83 -11.38 14.54
CA GLN A 166 -5.28 -11.24 14.60
C GLN A 166 -5.90 -11.51 13.24
N GLY A 167 -6.71 -12.57 13.15
CA GLY A 167 -7.54 -12.85 11.98
C GLY A 167 -8.44 -11.66 11.63
N ARG A 168 -8.62 -11.44 10.32
CA ARG A 168 -9.50 -10.41 9.79
C ARG A 168 -10.96 -10.86 9.84
#